data_AF-A0A2G9SN80-F1
#
_entry.id   AF-A0A2G9SN80-F1
#
_cell.length_a   1.000
_cell.length_b   1.000
_cell.length_c   1.000
_cell.angle_alpha   90.00
_cell.angle_beta   90.00
_cell.angle_gamma   90.00
#
_symmetry.space_group_name_H-M   'P 1'
#
loop_
_entity.id
_entity.type
_entity.pdbx_description
1 polymer ?
#
loop_
_entity_poly.entity_id
_entity_poly.type
_entity_poly.pdbx_seq_one_letter_code
_entity_poly.pdbx_strand_id
1 'polypeptide(L)'
;MLYAATYAIFYHRGKQDAVLTLLEREYERFRTMLENLQGKKELGLKAIFYDSIFQDILQSNADIQRRKMELERTSVSQAALIEIGKMVEAALEAEKRRYREEILAHLRPLALQTVENKLIGEKMLLNAAFLVAASEEERFDQKVNDISESFGKKIKFKYVGTLPPYNFARLSLSLSVSKEG
;
A
#
# COMPACT_ATOMS: atom_id res chain seq x y z
N MET A 1 0.13 -43.54 28.52
CA MET A 1 0.93 -42.96 27.41
C MET A 1 0.42 -43.34 26.02
N LEU A 2 -0.02 -44.58 25.74
CA LEU A 2 -0.53 -44.95 24.40
C LEU A 2 -1.72 -44.09 23.90
N TYR A 3 -2.69 -43.77 24.77
CA TYR A 3 -3.90 -43.04 24.37
C TYR A 3 -3.61 -41.63 23.82
N ALA A 4 -2.65 -40.91 24.40
CA ALA A 4 -2.25 -39.58 23.94
C ALA A 4 -1.51 -39.62 22.59
N ALA A 5 -0.71 -40.67 22.35
CA ALA A 5 -0.03 -40.88 21.07
C ALA A 5 -1.03 -41.22 19.95
N THR A 6 -2.00 -42.11 20.22
CA THR A 6 -3.05 -42.46 19.24
C THR A 6 -3.94 -41.28 18.92
N TYR A 7 -4.32 -40.47 19.91
CA TYR A 7 -5.13 -39.26 19.71
C TYR A 7 -4.37 -38.17 18.93
N ALA A 8 -3.09 -37.95 19.24
CA ALA A 8 -2.23 -37.03 18.50
C ALA A 8 -2.06 -37.47 17.04
N ILE A 9 -1.86 -38.77 16.77
CA ILE A 9 -1.75 -39.34 15.43
C ILE A 9 -3.06 -39.18 14.66
N PHE A 10 -4.22 -39.51 15.25
CA PHE A 10 -5.53 -39.32 14.61
C PHE A 10 -5.84 -37.84 14.34
N TYR A 11 -5.51 -36.95 15.28
CA TYR A 11 -5.71 -35.51 15.12
C TYR A 11 -4.76 -34.90 14.07
N HIS A 12 -3.54 -35.41 13.94
CA HIS A 12 -2.62 -35.02 12.86
C HIS A 12 -3.10 -35.54 11.50
N ARG A 13 -3.61 -36.77 11.45
CA ARG A 13 -4.12 -37.40 10.22
C ARG A 13 -5.39 -36.70 9.71
N GLY A 14 -6.36 -36.42 10.59
CA GLY A 14 -7.56 -35.65 10.22
C GLY A 14 -7.25 -34.22 9.75
N LYS A 15 -6.18 -33.60 10.25
CA LYS A 15 -5.68 -32.31 9.73
C LYS A 15 -5.01 -32.45 8.36
N GLN A 16 -4.25 -33.51 8.13
CA GLN A 16 -3.66 -33.80 6.81
C GLN A 16 -4.74 -34.09 5.77
N ASP A 17 -5.74 -34.89 6.10
CA ASP A 17 -6.86 -35.21 5.21
C ASP A 17 -7.69 -33.96 4.86
N ALA A 18 -7.91 -33.07 5.85
CA ALA A 18 -8.55 -31.78 5.61
C ALA A 18 -7.72 -30.86 4.69
N VAL A 19 -6.39 -30.84 4.85
CA VAL A 19 -5.49 -30.09 3.96
C VAL A 19 -5.52 -30.66 2.54
N LEU A 20 -5.45 -31.98 2.40
CA LEU A 20 -5.52 -32.65 1.09
C LEU A 20 -6.86 -32.37 0.40
N THR A 21 -7.97 -32.50 1.12
CA THR A 21 -9.31 -32.20 0.60
C THR A 21 -9.41 -30.75 0.11
N LEU A 22 -8.85 -29.81 0.88
CA LEU A 22 -8.80 -28.41 0.48
C LEU A 22 -7.94 -28.20 -0.78
N LEU A 23 -6.76 -28.82 -0.83
CA LEU A 23 -5.85 -28.71 -1.98
C LEU A 23 -6.45 -29.32 -3.24
N GLU A 24 -7.12 -30.47 -3.14
CA GLU A 24 -7.82 -31.11 -4.26
C GLU A 24 -8.97 -30.22 -4.75
N ARG A 25 -9.79 -29.71 -3.83
CA ARG A 25 -10.96 -28.87 -4.18
C ARG A 25 -10.55 -27.55 -4.83
N GLU A 26 -9.46 -26.94 -4.36
CA GLU A 26 -9.01 -25.62 -4.79
C GLU A 26 -7.84 -25.70 -5.79
N TYR A 27 -7.49 -26.91 -6.25
CA TYR A 27 -6.29 -27.18 -7.03
C TYR A 27 -6.14 -26.23 -8.22
N GLU A 28 -7.18 -26.10 -9.05
CA GLU A 28 -7.17 -25.24 -10.23
C GLU A 28 -7.00 -23.76 -9.89
N ARG A 29 -7.56 -23.30 -8.76
CA ARG A 29 -7.39 -21.91 -8.29
C ARG A 29 -5.97 -21.66 -7.83
N PHE A 30 -5.36 -22.60 -7.10
CA PHE A 30 -3.96 -22.50 -6.70
C PHE A 30 -3.03 -22.55 -7.92
N ARG A 31 -3.24 -23.51 -8.83
CA ARG A 31 -2.47 -23.66 -10.06
C ARG A 31 -2.50 -22.38 -10.91
N THR A 32 -3.71 -21.89 -11.20
CA THR A 32 -3.90 -20.65 -11.98
C THR A 32 -3.21 -19.46 -11.30
N MET A 33 -3.30 -19.34 -9.97
CA MET A 33 -2.62 -18.27 -9.24
C MET A 33 -1.09 -18.37 -9.37
N LEU A 34 -0.52 -19.57 -9.21
CA LEU A 34 0.92 -19.79 -9.32
C LEU A 34 1.43 -19.53 -10.73
N GLU A 35 0.72 -20.02 -11.76
CA GLU A 35 1.02 -19.72 -13.17
C GLU A 35 0.94 -18.21 -13.44
N ASN A 36 -0.06 -17.53 -12.88
CA ASN A 36 -0.19 -16.08 -12.97
C ASN A 36 0.92 -15.31 -12.24
N LEU A 37 1.67 -15.91 -11.32
CA LEU A 37 2.79 -15.27 -10.63
C LEU A 37 4.16 -15.68 -11.21
N GLN A 38 4.21 -16.78 -11.96
CA GLN A 38 5.45 -17.25 -12.58
C GLN A 38 6.06 -16.17 -13.48
N GLY A 39 7.38 -15.98 -13.35
CA GLY A 39 8.15 -15.00 -14.11
C GLY A 39 7.84 -13.54 -13.75
N LYS A 40 7.15 -13.28 -12.63
CA LYS A 40 6.79 -11.94 -12.17
C LYS A 40 7.39 -11.64 -10.80
N LYS A 41 7.56 -10.36 -10.50
CA LYS A 41 8.12 -9.86 -9.24
C LYS A 41 7.20 -8.81 -8.65
N GLU A 42 7.12 -8.81 -7.32
CA GLU A 42 6.50 -7.71 -6.58
C GLU A 42 7.56 -6.68 -6.19
N LEU A 43 7.26 -5.42 -6.50
CA LEU A 43 8.07 -4.26 -6.18
C LEU A 43 7.23 -3.29 -5.33
N GLY A 44 7.77 -2.87 -4.19
CA GLY A 44 7.09 -2.00 -3.24
C GLY A 44 7.58 -0.56 -3.29
N LEU A 45 6.67 0.41 -3.38
CA LEU A 45 7.01 1.83 -3.33
C LEU A 45 6.19 2.56 -2.26
N LYS A 46 6.88 3.34 -1.42
CA LYS A 46 6.27 4.30 -0.52
C LYS A 46 6.77 5.70 -0.85
N ALA A 47 5.86 6.66 -0.91
CA ALA A 47 6.18 8.07 -1.09
C ALA A 47 5.66 8.85 0.11
N ILE A 48 6.53 9.64 0.72
CA ILE A 48 6.27 10.36 1.97
C ILE A 48 6.80 11.78 1.82
N PHE A 49 5.99 12.79 2.10
CA PHE A 49 6.49 14.16 2.10
C PHE A 49 7.55 14.39 3.19
N TYR A 50 8.53 15.26 2.88
CA TYR A 50 9.41 15.81 3.91
C TYR A 50 8.63 16.75 4.86
N ASP A 51 9.22 17.07 6.01
CA ASP A 51 8.61 17.96 7.00
C ASP A 51 8.31 19.38 6.48
N SER A 52 9.00 19.80 5.43
CA SER A 52 8.80 21.09 4.79
C SER A 52 7.42 21.27 4.14
N ILE A 53 6.66 20.20 3.90
CA ILE A 53 5.38 20.27 3.18
C ILE A 53 4.38 21.23 3.83
N PHE A 54 4.35 21.32 5.16
CA PHE A 54 3.46 22.26 5.84
C PHE A 54 3.86 23.70 5.58
N GLN A 55 5.17 23.99 5.54
CA GLN A 55 5.66 25.32 5.16
C GLN A 55 5.33 25.62 3.70
N ASP A 56 5.50 24.65 2.81
CA ASP A 56 5.17 24.79 1.38
C ASP A 56 3.67 25.09 1.18
N ILE A 57 2.78 24.39 1.92
CA ILE A 57 1.34 24.63 1.90
C ILE A 57 1.01 26.04 2.42
N LEU A 58 1.62 26.44 3.53
CA LEU A 58 1.45 27.78 4.09
C LEU A 58 1.94 28.85 3.11
N GLN A 59 3.02 28.61 2.37
CA GLN A 59 3.58 29.58 1.42
C GLN A 59 2.79 29.65 0.10
N SER A 60 2.20 28.54 -0.34
CA SER A 60 1.48 28.44 -1.62
C SER A 60 0.00 28.78 -1.54
N ASN A 61 -0.60 28.78 -0.34
CA ASN A 61 -2.03 29.05 -0.16
C ASN A 61 -2.29 30.44 0.43
N ALA A 62 -2.63 31.39 -0.44
CA ALA A 62 -2.88 32.79 -0.09
C ALA A 62 -4.05 32.97 0.91
N ASP A 63 -5.06 32.10 0.88
CA ASP A 63 -6.20 32.17 1.79
C ASP A 63 -5.81 31.73 3.20
N ILE A 64 -4.98 30.68 3.33
CA ILE A 64 -4.42 30.26 4.63
C ILE A 64 -3.54 31.36 5.20
N GLN A 65 -2.70 32.01 4.36
CA GLN A 65 -1.87 33.14 4.80
C GLN A 65 -2.71 34.31 5.29
N ARG A 66 -3.74 34.70 4.52
CA ARG A 66 -4.62 35.83 4.88
C ARG A 66 -5.27 35.60 6.24
N ARG A 67 -5.88 34.43 6.45
CA ARG A 67 -6.53 34.09 7.72
C ARG A 67 -5.57 33.99 8.88
N LYS A 68 -4.34 33.51 8.64
CA LYS A 68 -3.29 33.51 9.65
C LYS A 68 -2.93 34.94 10.08
N MET A 69 -2.75 35.86 9.12
CA MET A 69 -2.47 37.28 9.42
C MET A 69 -3.64 37.96 10.15
N GLU A 70 -4.88 37.65 9.79
CA GLU A 70 -6.06 38.17 10.48
C GLU A 70 -6.10 37.73 11.96
N LEU A 71 -5.76 36.46 12.23
CA LEU A 71 -5.65 35.92 13.60
C LEU A 71 -4.53 36.56 14.41
N GLU A 72 -3.39 36.89 13.80
CA GLU A 72 -2.30 37.57 14.51
C GLU A 72 -2.67 39.00 14.91
N ARG A 73 -3.66 39.60 14.25
CA ARG A 73 -4.16 40.97 14.51
C ARG A 73 -5.38 41.03 15.44
N THR A 74 -6.05 39.91 15.67
CA THR A 74 -7.22 39.80 16.56
C THR A 74 -6.91 38.87 17.73
N SER A 75 -7.74 38.85 18.78
CA SER A 75 -7.58 37.84 19.83
C SER A 75 -7.82 36.45 19.24
N VAL A 76 -6.81 35.58 19.27
CA VAL A 76 -6.89 34.23 18.71
C VAL A 76 -8.01 33.44 19.41
N SER A 77 -9.08 33.17 18.68
CA SER A 77 -10.15 32.28 19.15
C SER A 77 -9.85 30.83 18.81
N GLN A 78 -10.28 29.90 19.67
CA GLN A 78 -10.12 28.46 19.42
C GLN A 78 -10.80 28.03 18.12
N ALA A 79 -11.95 28.61 17.78
CA ALA A 79 -12.68 28.32 16.56
C ALA A 79 -11.87 28.67 15.30
N ALA A 80 -11.17 29.81 15.31
CA ALA A 80 -10.37 30.24 14.17
C ALA A 80 -9.11 29.39 13.99
N LEU A 81 -8.49 28.90 15.07
CA LEU A 81 -7.39 27.93 14.99
C LEU A 81 -7.85 26.60 14.37
N ILE A 82 -9.04 26.12 14.73
CA ILE A 82 -9.63 24.89 14.16
C ILE A 82 -9.87 25.07 12.66
N GLU A 83 -10.36 26.24 12.23
CA GLU A 83 -10.63 26.51 10.81
C GLU A 83 -9.35 26.48 9.98
N ILE A 84 -8.27 27.13 10.44
CA ILE A 84 -6.96 27.08 9.77
C ILE A 84 -6.44 25.64 9.72
N GLY A 85 -6.56 24.87 10.81
CA GLY A 85 -6.18 23.47 10.83
C GLY A 85 -6.87 22.66 9.73
N LYS A 86 -8.19 22.83 9.57
CA LYS A 86 -8.97 22.19 8.49
C LYS A 86 -8.52 22.61 7.10
N MET A 87 -8.20 23.89 6.90
CA MET A 87 -7.71 24.37 5.60
C MET A 87 -6.34 23.77 5.25
N VAL A 88 -5.43 23.67 6.22
CA VAL A 88 -4.12 23.04 6.04
C VAL A 88 -4.27 21.56 5.73
N GLU A 89 -5.14 20.84 6.45
CA GLU A 89 -5.45 19.43 6.20
C GLU A 89 -6.00 19.22 4.78
N ALA A 90 -6.98 20.04 4.37
CA ALA A 90 -7.56 19.95 3.03
C ALA A 90 -6.52 20.21 1.93
N ALA A 91 -5.63 21.18 2.13
CA ALA A 91 -4.54 21.47 1.20
C ALA A 91 -3.51 20.34 1.14
N LEU A 92 -3.17 19.74 2.28
CA LEU A 92 -2.28 18.58 2.34
C LEU A 92 -2.88 17.38 1.58
N GLU A 93 -4.17 17.09 1.77
CA GLU A 93 -4.86 16.01 1.06
C GLU A 93 -4.94 16.26 -0.45
N ALA A 94 -5.09 17.51 -0.87
CA ALA A 94 -5.05 17.87 -2.29
C ALA A 94 -3.67 17.62 -2.90
N GLU A 95 -2.60 18.04 -2.23
CA GLU A 95 -1.23 17.79 -2.68
C GLU A 95 -0.92 16.29 -2.70
N LYS A 96 -1.32 15.52 -1.68
CA LYS A 96 -1.16 14.06 -1.67
C LYS A 96 -1.78 13.43 -2.91
N ARG A 97 -3.05 13.78 -3.23
CA ARG A 97 -3.74 13.26 -4.41
C ARG A 97 -3.01 13.62 -5.68
N ARG A 98 -2.59 14.88 -5.84
CA ARG A 98 -1.87 15.35 -7.03
C ARG A 98 -0.61 14.54 -7.30
N TYR A 99 0.29 14.46 -6.32
CA TYR A 99 1.55 13.72 -6.49
C TYR A 99 1.34 12.21 -6.58
N ARG A 100 0.35 11.66 -5.86
CA ARG A 100 -0.01 10.24 -5.96
C ARG A 100 -0.42 9.86 -7.38
N GLU A 101 -1.34 10.61 -7.98
CA GLU A 101 -1.79 10.35 -9.35
C GLU A 101 -0.65 10.53 -10.35
N GLU A 102 0.19 11.55 -10.17
CA GLU A 102 1.36 11.78 -11.01
C GLU A 102 2.33 10.58 -10.97
N ILE A 103 2.69 10.08 -9.78
CA ILE A 103 3.55 8.89 -9.63
C ILE A 103 2.91 7.66 -10.28
N LEU A 104 1.62 7.42 -10.01
CA LEU A 104 0.91 6.24 -10.53
C LEU A 104 0.76 6.27 -12.04
N ALA A 105 0.56 7.44 -12.65
CA ALA A 105 0.46 7.59 -14.09
C ALA A 105 1.76 7.15 -14.81
N HIS A 106 2.92 7.36 -14.19
CA HIS A 106 4.21 6.94 -14.74
C HIS A 106 4.52 5.46 -14.52
N LEU A 107 4.08 4.89 -13.40
CA LEU A 107 4.45 3.52 -13.00
C LEU A 107 3.44 2.45 -13.42
N ARG A 108 2.14 2.75 -13.42
CA ARG A 108 1.09 1.78 -13.82
C ARG A 108 1.32 1.20 -15.23
N PRO A 109 1.76 1.97 -16.25
CA PRO A 109 2.03 1.41 -17.58
C PRO A 109 3.14 0.37 -17.63
N LEU A 110 4.05 0.35 -16.64
CA LEU A 110 5.14 -0.61 -16.54
C LEU A 110 4.78 -1.83 -15.66
N ALA A 111 3.63 -1.80 -15.00
CA ALA A 111 3.17 -2.85 -14.11
C ALA A 111 2.05 -3.68 -14.76
N LEU A 112 2.08 -4.98 -14.53
CA LEU A 112 1.00 -5.89 -14.92
C LEU A 112 -0.21 -5.72 -14.00
N GLN A 113 0.04 -5.46 -12.71
CA GLN A 113 -0.99 -5.15 -11.71
C GLN A 113 -0.45 -4.14 -10.69
N THR A 114 -1.34 -3.38 -10.07
CA THR A 114 -0.99 -2.41 -9.01
C THR A 114 -1.98 -2.57 -7.86
N VAL A 115 -1.46 -2.65 -6.64
CA VAL A 115 -2.25 -2.68 -5.41
C VAL A 115 -1.83 -1.49 -4.56
N GLU A 116 -2.81 -0.68 -4.17
CA GLU A 116 -2.60 0.44 -3.28
C GLU A 116 -3.02 0.05 -1.86
N ASN A 117 -2.07 0.18 -0.93
CA ASN A 117 -2.21 -0.19 0.46
C ASN A 117 -2.59 1.02 1.32
N LYS A 118 -3.07 0.75 2.53
CA LYS A 118 -3.39 1.79 3.50
C LYS A 118 -2.16 2.67 3.75
N LEU A 119 -2.38 3.99 3.72
CA LEU A 119 -1.37 4.98 4.07
C LEU A 119 -1.13 4.97 5.59
N ILE A 120 0.13 5.12 5.98
CA ILE A 120 0.56 5.11 7.38
C ILE A 120 1.16 6.48 7.71
N GLY A 121 0.54 7.17 8.66
CA GLY A 121 0.93 8.53 9.07
C GLY A 121 0.44 9.62 8.12
N GLU A 122 0.46 10.86 8.61
CA GLU A 122 -0.16 12.01 7.95
C GLU A 122 0.58 12.48 6.69
N LYS A 123 1.88 12.18 6.54
CA LYS A 123 2.69 12.67 5.42
C LYS A 123 2.83 11.68 4.26
N MET A 124 2.37 10.44 4.46
CA MET A 124 2.44 9.43 3.42
C MET A 124 1.40 9.73 2.36
N LEU A 125 1.83 9.78 1.09
CA LEU A 125 0.96 10.03 -0.06
C LEU A 125 0.76 8.77 -0.92
N LEU A 126 1.70 7.82 -0.85
CA LEU A 126 1.59 6.54 -1.55
C LEU A 126 2.20 5.40 -0.72
N ASN A 127 1.53 4.26 -0.74
CA ASN A 127 2.02 2.96 -0.31
C ASN A 127 1.47 1.93 -1.29
N ALA A 128 2.26 1.50 -2.27
CA ALA A 128 1.78 0.64 -3.34
C ALA A 128 2.73 -0.52 -3.61
N ALA A 129 2.15 -1.62 -4.09
CA ALA A 129 2.85 -2.76 -4.64
C ALA A 129 2.55 -2.86 -6.13
N PHE A 130 3.56 -3.20 -6.91
CA PHE A 130 3.49 -3.36 -8.35
C PHE A 130 3.94 -4.76 -8.72
N LEU A 131 3.12 -5.48 -9.49
CA LEU A 131 3.49 -6.75 -10.08
C LEU A 131 4.08 -6.46 -11.45
N VAL A 132 5.35 -6.78 -11.66
CA VAL A 132 6.05 -6.57 -12.92
C VAL A 132 6.53 -7.89 -13.50
N ALA A 133 6.73 -7.94 -14.82
CA ALA A 133 7.51 -9.03 -15.40
C ALA A 133 8.95 -8.95 -14.90
N ALA A 134 9.58 -10.09 -14.58
CA ALA A 134 10.96 -10.10 -14.09
C ALA A 134 11.95 -9.47 -15.06
N SER A 135 11.66 -9.50 -16.37
CA SER A 135 12.47 -8.85 -17.40
C SER A 135 12.34 -7.32 -17.45
N GLU A 136 11.26 -6.75 -16.90
CA GLU A 136 11.00 -5.30 -16.90
C GLU A 136 11.41 -4.63 -15.58
N GLU A 137 11.96 -5.38 -14.62
CA GLU A 137 12.36 -4.86 -13.30
C GLU A 137 13.34 -3.68 -13.42
N GLU A 138 14.41 -3.83 -14.20
CA GLU A 138 15.43 -2.78 -14.37
C GLU A 138 14.83 -1.49 -14.96
N ARG A 139 13.87 -1.63 -15.89
CA ARG A 139 13.16 -0.50 -16.47
C ARG A 139 12.24 0.18 -15.45
N PHE A 140 11.59 -0.60 -14.59
CA PHE A 140 10.77 -0.08 -13.51
C PHE A 140 11.63 0.67 -12.48
N ASP A 141 12.76 0.09 -12.06
CA ASP A 141 13.73 0.69 -11.15
C ASP A 141 14.22 2.04 -11.68
N GLN A 142 14.61 2.09 -12.96
CA GLN A 142 15.04 3.33 -13.59
C GLN A 142 13.92 4.37 -13.60
N LYS A 143 12.67 3.98 -13.89
CA LYS A 143 11.55 4.93 -13.87
C LYS A 143 11.28 5.49 -12.47
N VAL A 144 11.42 4.66 -11.42
CA VAL A 144 11.31 5.13 -10.03
C VAL A 144 12.42 6.12 -9.69
N ASN A 145 13.64 5.88 -10.16
CA ASN A 145 14.76 6.80 -9.96
C ASN A 145 14.53 8.14 -10.65
N ASP A 146 14.11 8.14 -11.93
CA ASP A 146 13.79 9.36 -12.69
C ASP A 146 12.74 10.22 -11.95
N ILE A 147 11.68 9.58 -11.45
CA ILE A 147 10.61 10.22 -10.69
C ILE A 147 11.13 10.78 -9.36
N SER A 148 11.99 10.01 -8.67
CA SER A 148 12.58 10.45 -7.40
C SER A 148 13.47 11.67 -7.60
N GLU A 149 14.21 11.74 -8.69
CA GLU A 149 15.04 12.89 -9.03
C GLU A 149 14.19 14.11 -9.41
N SER A 150 13.11 13.94 -10.19
CA SER A 150 12.24 15.04 -10.61
C SER A 150 11.51 15.72 -9.45
N PHE A 151 11.14 14.97 -8.41
CA PHE A 151 10.51 15.53 -7.21
C PHE A 151 11.49 16.08 -6.17
N GLY A 152 12.80 15.84 -6.35
CA GLY A 152 13.87 16.38 -5.52
C GLY A 152 13.62 16.18 -4.02
N LYS A 153 13.73 17.27 -3.24
CA LYS A 153 13.61 17.24 -1.77
C LYS A 153 12.17 17.39 -1.26
N LYS A 154 11.15 17.24 -2.11
CA LYS A 154 9.75 17.32 -1.66
C LYS A 154 9.21 15.99 -1.14
N ILE A 155 9.63 14.90 -1.77
CA ILE A 155 9.11 13.56 -1.50
C ILE A 155 10.28 12.61 -1.23
N LYS A 156 10.21 11.91 -0.10
CA LYS A 156 11.08 10.79 0.23
C LYS A 156 10.47 9.51 -0.30
N PHE A 157 11.13 8.91 -1.29
CA PHE A 157 10.80 7.59 -1.78
C PHE A 157 11.48 6.50 -0.94
N LYS A 158 10.73 5.44 -0.63
CA LYS A 158 11.27 4.19 -0.10
C LYS A 158 10.87 3.07 -1.04
N TYR A 159 11.87 2.48 -1.67
CA TYR A 159 11.70 1.43 -2.65
C TYR A 159 12.20 0.10 -2.07
N VAL A 160 11.45 -0.98 -2.31
CA VAL A 160 11.79 -2.33 -1.87
C VAL A 160 11.68 -3.27 -3.06
N GLY A 161 12.82 -3.79 -3.51
CA GLY A 161 12.89 -4.77 -4.59
C GLY A 161 12.73 -6.21 -4.09
N THR A 162 12.29 -7.10 -5.00
CA THR A 162 12.28 -8.56 -4.84
C THR A 162 11.64 -9.08 -3.55
N LEU A 163 10.35 -8.80 -3.36
CA LEU A 163 9.56 -9.47 -2.33
C LEU A 163 8.88 -10.73 -2.89
N PRO A 164 8.63 -11.76 -2.06
CA PRO A 164 7.56 -12.70 -2.37
C PRO A 164 6.26 -11.92 -2.66
N PRO A 165 5.45 -12.31 -3.66
CA PRO A 165 4.33 -11.52 -4.14
C PRO A 165 3.11 -11.54 -3.19
N TYR A 166 3.29 -11.09 -1.94
CA TYR A 166 2.28 -11.12 -0.88
C TYR A 166 1.03 -10.32 -1.21
N ASN A 167 1.15 -9.21 -1.95
CA ASN A 167 0.00 -8.40 -2.34
C ASN A 167 -0.81 -9.05 -3.46
N PHE A 168 -0.19 -9.94 -4.24
CA PHE A 168 -0.78 -10.55 -5.44
C PHE A 168 -1.13 -12.04 -5.25
N ALA A 169 -0.64 -12.68 -4.19
CA ALA A 169 -0.93 -14.06 -3.81
C ALA A 169 -2.05 -14.16 -2.76
N ARG A 170 -3.23 -13.56 -3.00
CA ARG A 170 -4.39 -13.62 -2.09
C ARG A 170 -5.49 -14.54 -2.63
N LEU A 171 -5.79 -15.59 -1.88
CA LEU A 171 -6.93 -16.47 -2.12
C LEU A 171 -7.87 -16.45 -0.92
N SER A 172 -9.14 -16.14 -1.16
CA SER A 172 -10.21 -16.35 -0.19
C SER A 172 -10.73 -17.78 -0.31
N LEU A 173 -10.61 -18.54 0.77
CA LEU A 173 -11.03 -19.92 0.89
C LEU A 173 -12.29 -19.98 1.75
N SER A 174 -13.36 -20.60 1.25
CA SER A 174 -14.54 -20.90 2.04
C SER A 174 -14.46 -22.33 2.56
N LEU A 175 -14.33 -22.51 3.87
CA LEU A 175 -14.41 -23.83 4.50
C LEU A 175 -15.87 -24.13 4.83
N SER A 176 -16.57 -24.84 3.96
CA SER A 176 -17.82 -25.50 4.31
C SER A 176 -17.49 -26.76 5.11
N VAL A 177 -17.58 -26.67 6.44
CA VAL A 177 -17.58 -27.86 7.29
C VAL A 177 -18.98 -28.46 7.15
N SER A 178 -19.09 -29.54 6.38
CA SER A 178 -20.30 -30.37 6.41
C SER A 178 -20.45 -30.89 7.84
N LYS A 179 -21.50 -30.44 8.55
CA LYS A 179 -21.91 -31.09 9.80
C LYS A 179 -22.34 -32.51 9.42
N GLU A 180 -21.54 -33.50 9.79
CA GLU A 180 -21.99 -34.88 9.82
C GLU A 180 -23.17 -34.96 10.80
N GLY A 181 -24.27 -35.57 10.31
CA GLY A 181 -25.49 -35.83 11.08
C GLY A 181 -25.39 -37.09 11.92
#